data_AF-A0A932K0U2-F1
#
_entry.id   AF-A0A932K0U2-F1
#
_cell.length_a   1.000
_cell.length_b   1.000
_cell.length_c   1.000
_cell.angle_alpha   90.00
_cell.angle_beta   90.00
_cell.angle_gamma   90.00
#
_symmetry.space_group_name_H-M   'P 1'
#
loop_
_entity.id
_entity.type
_entity.pdbx_description
1 polymer ?
#
loop_
_entity_poly.entity_id
_entity_poly.type
_entity_poly.pdbx_seq_one_letter_code
_entity_poly.pdbx_strand_id
1 'polypeptide(L)' 'MLMSKFSMTCSCGDVMSVEAENREEAVAKLKAMMTDEAVAAHMADKHPGDPVLPTSQVHAMIEQGTQPA' A
#
# COMPACT_ATOMS: atom_id res chain seq x y z
N MET A 1 2.82 -14.66 -19.32
CA MET A 1 1.85 -14.68 -18.21
C MET A 1 0.89 -13.51 -18.35
N LEU A 2 -0.37 -13.65 -17.95
CA LEU A 2 -1.33 -12.53 -17.93
C LEU A 2 -1.16 -11.78 -16.60
N MET A 3 -0.74 -10.52 -16.65
CA MET A 3 -0.66 -9.66 -15.46
C MET A 3 -2.00 -8.99 -15.24
N SER A 4 -2.50 -9.01 -14.00
CA SER A 4 -3.69 -8.27 -13.58
C SER A 4 -3.29 -7.05 -12.78
N LYS A 5 -4.08 -5.98 -12.89
CA LYS A 5 -3.91 -4.81 -12.05
C LYS A 5 -4.56 -5.06 -10.70
N PHE A 6 -3.82 -4.82 -9.63
CA PHE A 6 -4.31 -4.83 -8.27
C PHE A 6 -4.16 -3.45 -7.68
N SER A 7 -5.07 -3.07 -6.78
CA SER A 7 -5.04 -1.78 -6.11
C SER A 7 -5.40 -1.91 -4.65
N MET A 8 -4.94 -0.92 -3.89
CA MET A 8 -5.35 -0.63 -2.54
C MET A 8 -5.67 0.87 -2.46
N THR A 9 -6.82 1.18 -1.86
CA THR A 9 -7.22 2.56 -1.60
C THR A 9 -6.98 2.85 -0.13
N CYS A 10 -6.17 3.86 0.16
CA CYS A 10 -6.00 4.38 1.50
C CYS A 10 -7.28 5.12 1.94
N SER A 11 -7.56 5.17 3.24
CA SER A 11 -8.71 5.92 3.77
C SER A 11 -8.66 7.41 3.46
N CYS A 12 -7.48 7.96 3.15
CA CYS A 12 -7.31 9.34 2.69
C CYS A 12 -7.71 9.57 1.22
N GLY A 13 -8.05 8.50 0.48
CA GLY A 13 -8.45 8.55 -0.93
C GLY A 13 -7.32 8.31 -1.93
N ASP A 14 -6.07 8.26 -1.49
CA ASP A 14 -4.94 7.89 -2.36
C ASP A 14 -5.03 6.40 -2.76
N VAL A 15 -4.85 6.13 -4.05
CA VAL A 15 -4.89 4.76 -4.60
C VAL A 15 -3.49 4.35 -5.03
N MET A 16 -3.03 3.23 -4.49
CA MET A 16 -1.81 2.56 -4.94
C MET A 16 -2.17 1.35 -5.77
N SER A 17 -1.48 1.14 -6.88
CA SER A 17 -1.73 -0.02 -7.74
C SER A 17 -0.46 -0.60 -8.33
N VAL A 18 -0.47 -1.92 -8.55
CA VAL A 18 0.63 -2.71 -9.09
C VAL A 18 0.09 -3.73 -10.07
N GLU A 19 0.92 -4.13 -11.03
CA GLU A 19 0.65 -5.29 -11.88
C GLU A 19 1.27 -6.54 -11.24
N ALA A 20 0.50 -7.62 -11.17
CA ALA A 20 0.93 -8.90 -10.61
C ALA A 20 0.16 -10.07 -11.25
N GLU A 21 0.72 -11.28 -11.18
CA GLU A 21 0.06 -12.50 -11.64
C GLU A 21 -1.09 -12.90 -10.73
N ASN A 22 -0.98 -12.58 -9.44
CA ASN A 22 -1.97 -12.89 -8.43
C ASN A 22 -1.92 -11.89 -7.26
N ARG A 23 -2.86 -12.05 -6.33
CA ARG A 23 -2.98 -11.17 -5.17
C ARG A 23 -1.80 -11.24 -4.21
N GLU A 24 -1.22 -12.42 -3.98
CA GLU A 24 -0.07 -12.56 -3.06
C GLU A 24 1.14 -11.80 -3.58
N GLU A 25 1.43 -11.91 -4.87
CA GLU A 25 2.48 -11.13 -5.52
C GLU A 25 2.18 -9.63 -5.49
N ALA A 26 0.92 -9.23 -5.73
CA ALA A 26 0.51 -7.83 -5.62
C ALA A 26 0.74 -7.27 -4.20
N VAL A 27 0.33 -8.01 -3.17
CA VAL A 27 0.54 -7.64 -1.77
C VAL A 27 2.03 -7.51 -1.46
N ALA A 28 2.86 -8.46 -1.91
CA ALA A 28 4.30 -8.41 -1.71
C ALA A 28 4.93 -7.16 -2.37
N LYS A 29 4.54 -6.84 -3.62
CA LYS A 29 4.98 -5.63 -4.33
C LYS A 29 4.56 -4.36 -3.60
N LEU A 30 3.30 -4.26 -3.19
CA LEU A 30 2.79 -3.10 -2.45
C LEU A 30 3.50 -2.90 -1.11
N LYS A 31 3.76 -3.98 -0.36
CA LYS A 31 4.53 -3.91 0.90
C LYS A 31 5.97 -3.47 0.68
N ALA A 32 6.61 -3.95 -0.38
CA ALA A 32 7.98 -3.56 -0.72
C ALA A 32 8.10 -2.06 -1.05
N MET A 33 7.03 -1.45 -1.57
CA MET A 33 6.96 0.00 -1.80
C MET A 33 6.73 0.81 -0.51
N MET A 34 6.09 0.21 0.49
CA MET A 34 5.80 0.85 1.79
C MET A 34 6.87 0.50 2.82
N THR A 35 8.05 1.10 2.65
CA THR A 35 9.13 1.08 3.66
C THR A 35 8.83 2.08 4.79
N ASP A 36 9.55 2.00 5.92
CA ASP A 36 9.40 2.98 7.02
C ASP A 36 9.59 4.43 6.53
N GLU A 37 10.55 4.66 5.64
CA GLU A 37 10.79 5.97 5.04
C GLU A 37 9.65 6.42 4.13
N ALA A 38 9.11 5.53 3.30
CA ALA A 38 7.99 5.85 2.42
C ALA A 38 6.70 6.14 3.20
N VAL A 39 6.44 5.37 4.27
CA VAL A 39 5.32 5.60 5.17
C VAL A 39 5.48 6.94 5.90
N ALA A 40 6.66 7.22 6.45
CA ALA A 40 6.94 8.50 7.09
C ALA A 40 6.77 9.68 6.12
N ALA A 41 7.25 9.55 4.88
CA ALA A 41 7.10 10.59 3.85
C ALA A 41 5.63 10.80 3.48
N HIS A 42 4.87 9.73 3.26
CA HIS A 42 3.43 9.83 2.97
C HIS A 42 2.67 10.47 4.13
N MET A 43 2.97 10.10 5.37
CA MET A 43 2.33 10.67 6.55
C MET A 43 2.68 12.15 6.72
N ALA A 44 3.94 12.54 6.51
CA ALA A 44 4.35 13.94 6.60
C ALA A 44 3.68 14.84 5.54
N ASP A 45 3.42 14.30 4.34
CA ASP A 45 2.80 15.03 3.22
C ASP A 45 1.26 15.06 3.30
N LYS A 46 0.64 13.89 3.52
CA LYS A 46 -0.82 13.72 3.45
C LYS A 46 -1.52 13.77 4.80
N HIS A 47 -0.80 13.58 5.90
CA HIS A 47 -1.33 13.55 7.26
C HIS A 47 -0.51 14.45 8.22
N PRO A 48 -0.33 15.75 7.91
CA PRO A 48 0.54 16.61 8.71
C PRO A 48 0.01 16.77 10.14
N GLY A 49 0.83 16.37 11.12
CA GLY A 49 0.50 16.44 12.54
C GLY A 49 -0.03 15.13 13.14
N ASP A 50 -0.38 14.14 12.31
CA ASP A 50 -0.73 12.81 12.78
C ASP A 50 0.53 12.00 13.14
N PRO A 51 0.45 11.06 14.10
CA PRO A 51 1.56 10.16 14.39
C PRO A 51 1.84 9.24 13.19
N VAL A 52 3.11 9.09 12.85
CA VAL A 52 3.55 8.15 11.80
C VAL A 52 3.16 6.73 12.22
N LEU A 53 2.38 6.06 11.37
CA LEU A 53 1.99 4.66 11.60
C LEU A 53 3.21 3.73 11.46
N PRO A 54 3.31 2.68 12.28
CA PRO A 54 4.33 1.66 12.07
C PRO A 54 4.08 0.92 10.76
N THR A 55 5.15 0.62 10.02
CA THR A 55 5.08 -0.07 8.72
C THR A 55 4.37 -1.42 8.79
N SER A 56 4.48 -2.15 9.90
CA SER A 56 3.75 -3.41 10.11
C SER A 56 2.23 -3.22 10.06
N GLN A 57 1.72 -2.10 10.58
CA GLN A 57 0.29 -1.77 10.50
C GLN A 57 -0.12 -1.42 9.07
N VAL A 58 0.71 -0.66 8.34
CA VAL A 58 0.49 -0.37 6.92
C VAL A 58 0.50 -1.65 6.09
N HIS A 59 1.40 -2.59 6.39
CA HIS A 59 1.46 -3.89 5.73
C HIS A 59 0.21 -4.73 5.97
N ALA A 60 -0.34 -4.72 7.19
CA ALA A 60 -1.62 -5.37 7.48
C ALA A 60 -2.77 -4.73 6.70
N MET A 61 -2.77 -3.39 6.55
CA MET A 61 -3.76 -2.69 5.73
C MET A 61 -3.64 -3.08 4.25
N ILE A 62 -2.43 -3.23 3.71
CA ILE A 62 -2.20 -3.74 2.35
C ILE A 62 -2.75 -5.16 2.21
N GLU A 63 -2.44 -6.05 3.15
CA GLU A 63 -2.92 -7.43 3.12
C GLU A 63 -4.43 -7.55 3.12
N GLN A 64 -5.14 -6.64 3.78
CA GLN A 64 -6.60 -6.65 3.86
C GLN A 64 -7.25 -5.90 2.68
N GLY A 65 -6.68 -4.76 2.29
CA GLY A 65 -7.27 -3.83 1.32
C GLY A 65 -6.89 -4.08 -0.14
N THR A 66 -5.90 -4.94 -0.42
CA THR A 66 -5.53 -5.24 -1.82
C THR A 66 -6.61 -6.05 -2.52
N GLN A 67 -7.08 -5.54 -3.64
CA GLN A 67 -8.12 -6.14 -4.49
C GLN A 67 -7.79 -5.97 -5.98
N PRO A 68 -8.37 -6.78 -6.88
CA PRO A 68 -8.31 -6.52 -8.32
C PRO A 68 -8.84 -5.12 -8.65
N ALA A 69 -8.16 -4.40 -9.55
CA ALA A 69 -8.50 -3.03 -9.95
C ALA A 69 -9.36 -2.98 -11.21
#